data_AF-R5EUB0-F1
#
_entry.id   AF-R5EUB0-F1
#
_cell.length_a   1.000
_cell.length_b   1.000
_cell.length_c   1.000
_cell.angle_alpha   90.00
_cell.angle_beta   90.00
_cell.angle_gamma   90.00
#
_symmetry.space_group_name_H-M   'P 1'
#
loop_
_entity.id
_entity.type
_entity.pdbx_description
1 polymer ?
#
loop_
_entity_poly.entity_id
_entity_poly.type
_entity_poly.pdbx_seq_one_letter_code
_entity_poly.pdbx_strand_id
1 'polypeptide(L)'
;MHQTAREKGSLKYLNMLAEFLDVIGAEYQWFDKDEVAKRLGADFYFKALYTPGTILINPSETVRGLATVLPKNVHVFENCPVFEVLEGEVPQVKLTNGKIISCKQVIITVNAFIKYFGAKGSENLIGIHSFGAHTRELTDEEIGYITWS
;
A
#
# COMPACT_ATOMS: atom_id res chain seq x y z
N MET A 1 12.98 2.88 -7.05
CA MET A 1 12.49 3.91 -6.10
C MET A 1 13.69 4.50 -5.37
N HIS A 2 13.72 5.81 -5.09
CA HIS A 2 14.77 6.45 -4.29
C HIS A 2 14.29 6.63 -2.85
N GLN A 3 15.04 6.13 -1.87
CA GLN A 3 14.88 6.51 -0.47
C GLN A 3 16.06 7.41 -0.07
N THR A 4 15.76 8.58 0.47
CA THR A 4 16.74 9.67 0.63
C THR A 4 16.96 10.06 2.09
N ALA A 5 18.17 10.47 2.43
CA ALA A 5 18.53 11.05 3.72
C ALA A 5 18.85 12.55 3.56
N ARG A 6 18.17 13.37 4.36
CA ARG A 6 18.45 14.81 4.50
C ARG A 6 19.38 15.11 5.67
N GLU A 7 19.23 14.38 6.78
CA GLU A 7 20.02 14.56 7.99
C GLU A 7 20.87 13.33 8.28
N LYS A 8 22.03 13.52 8.93
CA LYS A 8 22.92 12.40 9.29
C LYS A 8 22.19 11.33 10.12
N GLY A 9 21.25 11.75 10.99
CA GLY A 9 20.43 10.83 11.78
C GLY A 9 19.52 9.93 10.94
N SER A 10 19.15 10.33 9.72
CA SER A 10 18.34 9.53 8.81
C SER A 10 19.13 8.42 8.12
N LEU A 11 20.47 8.49 8.10
CA LEU A 11 21.33 7.51 7.43
C LEU A 11 21.17 6.11 8.01
N LYS A 12 20.92 6.01 9.33
CA LYS A 12 20.67 4.72 10.00
C LYS A 12 19.52 3.93 9.37
N TYR A 13 18.47 4.61 8.89
CA TYR A 13 17.33 3.96 8.26
C TYR A 13 17.67 3.45 6.86
N LEU A 14 18.50 4.18 6.11
CA LEU A 14 18.99 3.70 4.81
C LEU A 14 19.92 2.51 4.97
N ASN A 15 20.77 2.48 5.99
CA ASN A 15 21.63 1.33 6.26
C ASN A 15 20.81 0.10 6.66
N MET A 16 19.82 0.27 7.55
CA MET A 16 18.89 -0.81 7.91
C MET A 16 18.13 -1.34 6.68
N LEU A 17 17.73 -0.45 5.78
CA LEU A 17 17.10 -0.85 4.52
C LEU A 17 18.07 -1.62 3.62
N ALA A 18 19.32 -1.17 3.49
CA ALA A 18 20.35 -1.89 2.73
C ALA A 18 20.59 -3.29 3.29
N GLU A 19 20.75 -3.43 4.61
CA GLU A 19 20.90 -4.73 5.29
C GLU A 19 19.70 -5.64 5.02
N PHE A 20 18.48 -5.10 5.06
CA PHE A 20 17.28 -5.86 4.72
C PHE A 20 17.27 -6.30 3.24
N LEU A 21 17.66 -5.42 2.33
CA LEU A 21 17.74 -5.72 0.89
C LEU A 21 18.79 -6.79 0.60
N ASP A 22 19.92 -6.77 1.29
CA ASP A 22 20.94 -7.83 1.24
C ASP A 22 20.37 -9.18 1.68
N VAL A 23 19.61 -9.21 2.79
CA VAL A 23 18.98 -10.45 3.31
C VAL A 23 18.00 -11.05 2.31
N ILE A 24 17.22 -10.23 1.62
CA ILE A 24 16.26 -10.72 0.61
C ILE A 24 16.87 -10.88 -0.79
N GLY A 25 18.17 -10.60 -0.96
CA GLY A 25 18.88 -10.68 -2.24
C GLY A 25 18.38 -9.68 -3.29
N ALA A 26 17.83 -8.54 -2.86
CA ALA A 26 17.34 -7.51 -3.75
C ALA A 26 18.46 -6.54 -4.14
N GLU A 27 18.54 -6.22 -5.43
CA GLU A 27 19.52 -5.25 -5.93
C GLU A 27 19.23 -3.84 -5.39
N TYR A 28 20.28 -3.09 -5.10
CA TYR A 28 20.20 -1.66 -4.81
C TYR A 28 21.50 -0.94 -5.15
N GLN A 29 21.42 0.39 -5.22
CA GLN A 29 22.57 1.28 -5.50
C GLN A 29 22.58 2.44 -4.52
N TRP A 30 23.77 2.81 -4.06
CA TRP A 30 23.98 4.03 -3.28
C TRP A 30 24.27 5.21 -4.21
N PHE A 31 23.70 6.36 -3.87
CA PHE A 31 24.01 7.63 -4.51
C PHE A 31 24.40 8.66 -3.44
N ASP A 32 25.49 9.38 -3.71
CA ASP A 32 25.95 10.48 -2.88
C ASP A 32 25.30 11.80 -3.34
N LYS A 33 25.60 12.89 -2.64
CA LYS A 33 24.89 14.16 -2.77
C LYS A 33 24.76 14.65 -4.21
N ASP A 34 25.84 14.63 -4.98
CA ASP A 34 25.85 15.19 -6.33
C ASP A 34 25.00 14.35 -7.30
N GLU A 35 25.06 13.02 -7.21
CA GLU A 35 24.19 12.12 -7.96
C GLU A 35 22.72 12.28 -7.56
N VAL A 36 22.43 12.43 -6.27
CA VAL A 36 21.06 12.60 -5.78
C VAL A 36 20.48 13.91 -6.29
N ALA A 37 21.23 15.01 -6.20
CA ALA A 37 20.80 16.31 -6.70
C ALA A 37 20.51 16.28 -8.19
N LYS A 38 21.40 15.66 -8.97
CA LYS A 38 21.21 15.49 -10.42
C LYS A 38 19.97 14.67 -10.77
N ARG A 39 19.65 13.64 -9.98
CA ARG A 39 18.52 12.73 -10.25
C ARG A 39 17.17 13.26 -9.78
N LEU A 40 17.14 13.96 -8.65
CA LEU A 40 15.90 14.40 -8.01
C LEU A 40 15.58 15.88 -8.26
N GLY A 41 16.54 16.65 -8.82
CA GLY A 41 16.37 18.10 -9.00
C GLY A 41 16.34 18.86 -7.68
N ALA A 42 17.03 18.33 -6.66
CA ALA A 42 16.94 18.81 -5.28
C ALA A 42 18.26 18.62 -4.53
N ASP A 43 18.85 19.70 -4.02
CA ASP A 43 20.17 19.72 -3.37
C ASP A 43 20.14 19.44 -1.85
N PHE A 44 18.94 19.33 -1.28
CA PHE A 44 18.75 19.20 0.16
C PHE A 44 19.01 17.79 0.70
N TYR A 45 19.09 16.78 -0.16
CA TYR A 45 19.44 15.41 0.23
C TYR A 45 20.93 15.16 0.01
N PHE A 46 21.59 14.50 0.97
CA PHE A 46 23.03 14.21 0.86
C PHE A 46 23.34 12.75 0.51
N LYS A 47 22.35 11.86 0.61
CA LYS A 47 22.51 10.43 0.31
C LYS A 47 21.19 9.81 -0.08
N ALA A 48 21.22 8.83 -0.98
CA ALA A 48 20.06 8.01 -1.31
C ALA A 48 20.44 6.55 -1.53
N LEU A 49 19.46 5.69 -1.31
CA LEU A 49 19.47 4.30 -1.72
C LEU A 49 18.41 4.11 -2.81
N TYR A 50 18.80 3.51 -3.92
CA TYR A 50 17.94 3.27 -5.07
C TYR A 50 17.72 1.79 -5.28
N THR A 51 16.46 1.37 -5.31
CA THR A 51 16.06 0.00 -5.65
C THR A 51 15.50 -0.02 -7.08
N PRO A 52 16.14 -0.72 -8.04
CA PRO A 52 15.57 -0.93 -9.37
C PRO A 52 14.30 -1.81 -9.30
N GLY A 53 13.48 -1.79 -10.35
CA GLY A 53 12.28 -2.65 -10.46
C GLY A 53 11.06 -2.20 -9.64
N THR A 54 11.17 -1.18 -8.79
CA THR A 54 9.98 -0.61 -8.13
C THR A 54 9.18 0.26 -9.11
N ILE A 55 7.89 -0.04 -9.24
CA ILE A 55 6.95 0.72 -10.06
C ILE A 55 5.85 1.34 -9.21
N LEU A 56 5.30 2.45 -9.68
CA LEU A 56 4.04 2.99 -9.16
C LEU A 56 2.89 2.34 -9.90
N ILE A 57 1.89 1.88 -9.16
CA ILE A 57 0.67 1.29 -9.71
C ILE A 57 -0.53 2.12 -9.25
N ASN A 58 -1.59 2.13 -10.07
CA ASN A 58 -2.90 2.60 -9.61
C ASN A 58 -3.63 1.41 -8.95
N PRO A 59 -3.84 1.42 -7.62
CA PRO A 59 -4.45 0.28 -6.94
C PRO A 59 -5.88 0.00 -7.41
N SER A 60 -6.67 1.04 -7.71
CA SER A 60 -8.06 0.91 -8.15
C SER A 60 -8.14 0.22 -9.52
N GLU A 61 -7.30 0.63 -10.47
CA GLU A 61 -7.23 -0.02 -11.79
C GLU A 61 -6.72 -1.45 -11.68
N THR A 62 -5.77 -1.70 -10.79
CA THR A 62 -5.22 -3.04 -10.56
C THR A 62 -6.31 -3.99 -10.06
N VAL A 63 -7.08 -3.59 -9.04
CA VAL A 63 -8.18 -4.40 -8.50
C VAL A 63 -9.28 -4.62 -9.54
N ARG A 64 -9.64 -3.56 -10.30
CA ARG A 64 -10.60 -3.68 -11.41
C ARG A 64 -10.12 -4.67 -12.48
N GLY A 65 -8.85 -4.60 -12.86
CA GLY A 65 -8.24 -5.53 -13.81
C GLY A 65 -8.24 -6.97 -13.30
N LEU A 66 -7.92 -7.19 -12.03
CA LEU A 66 -7.98 -8.53 -11.43
C LEU A 66 -9.40 -9.11 -11.44
N ALA A 67 -10.41 -8.28 -11.22
CA ALA A 67 -11.81 -8.72 -11.23
C ALA A 67 -12.28 -9.22 -12.62
N THR A 68 -11.66 -8.78 -13.72
CA THR A 68 -12.05 -9.22 -15.08
C THR A 68 -11.46 -10.58 -15.47
N VAL A 69 -10.46 -11.07 -14.74
CA VAL A 69 -9.74 -12.32 -15.05
C VAL A 69 -9.94 -13.42 -13.99
N LEU A 70 -10.97 -13.27 -13.15
CA LEU A 70 -11.32 -14.29 -12.15
C LEU A 70 -11.73 -15.61 -12.83
N PRO A 71 -11.37 -16.76 -12.25
CA PRO A 71 -11.70 -18.06 -12.82
C PRO A 71 -13.21 -18.33 -12.73
N LYS A 72 -13.73 -19.22 -13.58
CA LYS A 72 -15.17 -19.49 -13.75
C LYS A 72 -15.89 -19.95 -12.47
N ASN A 73 -15.16 -20.47 -11.49
CA ASN A 73 -15.69 -20.94 -10.21
C ASN A 73 -15.76 -19.85 -9.12
N VAL A 74 -15.42 -18.60 -9.46
CA VAL A 74 -15.49 -17.47 -8.54
C VAL A 74 -16.68 -16.59 -8.91
N HIS A 75 -17.47 -16.26 -7.89
CA HIS A 75 -18.60 -15.35 -8.03
C HIS A 75 -18.32 -14.09 -7.20
N VAL A 76 -18.55 -12.92 -7.79
CA VAL A 76 -18.39 -11.63 -7.13
C VAL A 76 -19.78 -11.03 -6.90
N PHE A 77 -20.02 -10.60 -5.67
CA PHE A 77 -21.26 -9.95 -5.27
C PHE A 77 -20.95 -8.56 -4.72
N GLU A 78 -21.21 -7.54 -5.54
CA GLU A 78 -21.08 -6.14 -5.13
C GLU A 78 -22.38 -5.64 -4.49
N ASN A 79 -22.31 -4.55 -3.72
CA ASN A 79 -23.46 -3.96 -3.04
C ASN A 79 -24.24 -4.96 -2.16
N CYS A 80 -23.52 -5.94 -1.59
CA CYS A 80 -24.05 -6.95 -0.69
C CYS A 80 -23.35 -6.84 0.68
N PRO A 81 -23.63 -5.79 1.48
CA PRO A 81 -22.92 -5.60 2.74
C PRO A 81 -23.19 -6.76 3.69
N VAL A 82 -22.11 -7.34 4.20
CA VAL A 82 -22.16 -8.35 5.27
C VAL A 82 -22.34 -7.62 6.60
N PHE A 83 -23.37 -8.02 7.33
CA PHE A 83 -23.66 -7.51 8.67
C PHE A 83 -22.92 -8.29 9.75
N GLU A 84 -22.85 -9.61 9.61
CA GLU A 84 -22.35 -10.50 10.66
C GLU A 84 -21.82 -11.82 10.07
N VAL A 85 -20.80 -12.37 10.72
CA VAL A 85 -20.29 -13.73 10.46
C VAL A 85 -20.60 -14.57 11.69
N LEU A 86 -21.35 -15.65 11.49
CA LEU A 86 -21.74 -16.60 12.53
C LEU A 86 -20.81 -17.81 12.45
N GLU A 87 -20.05 -18.03 13.52
CA GLU A 87 -19.21 -19.22 13.66
C GLU A 87 -20.04 -20.46 14.00
N GLY A 88 -19.57 -21.63 13.58
CA GLY A 88 -20.23 -22.91 13.82
C GLY A 88 -19.59 -24.03 13.01
N GLU A 89 -20.14 -25.25 13.12
CA GLU A 89 -19.73 -26.40 12.30
C GLU A 89 -19.89 -26.10 10.79
N VAL A 90 -20.94 -25.36 10.44
CA VAL A 90 -21.13 -24.75 9.12
C VAL A 90 -21.23 -23.23 9.31
N PRO A 91 -20.15 -22.48 9.06
CA PRO A 91 -20.16 -21.03 9.16
C PRO A 91 -21.21 -20.37 8.26
N GLN A 92 -21.78 -19.28 8.75
CA GLN A 92 -22.77 -18.50 8.02
C GLN A 92 -22.41 -17.02 7.93
N VAL A 93 -22.82 -16.40 6.83
CA VAL A 93 -22.66 -14.97 6.56
C VAL A 93 -24.03 -14.35 6.43
N LYS A 94 -24.33 -13.36 7.27
CA LYS A 94 -25.61 -12.64 7.27
C LYS A 94 -25.45 -11.29 6.59
N LEU A 95 -26.28 -11.04 5.59
CA LEU A 95 -26.31 -9.77 4.85
C LEU A 95 -27.24 -8.77 5.54
N THR A 96 -27.06 -7.48 5.27
CA THR A 96 -27.91 -6.41 5.81
C THR A 96 -29.37 -6.51 5.38
N ASN A 97 -29.66 -7.18 4.27
CA ASN A 97 -31.02 -7.46 3.80
C ASN A 97 -31.65 -8.71 4.44
N GLY A 98 -31.00 -9.32 5.44
CA GLY A 98 -31.49 -10.49 6.16
C GLY A 98 -31.23 -11.84 5.50
N LYS A 99 -30.69 -11.88 4.27
CA LYS A 99 -30.28 -13.15 3.64
C LYS A 99 -29.10 -13.77 4.39
N ILE A 100 -29.10 -15.10 4.47
CA ILE A 100 -28.06 -15.89 5.13
C ILE A 100 -27.43 -16.82 4.09
N ILE A 101 -26.10 -16.81 4.03
CA ILE A 101 -25.31 -17.68 3.14
C ILE A 101 -24.55 -18.66 4.04
N SER A 102 -24.70 -19.97 3.79
CA SER A 102 -23.92 -21.00 4.47
C SER A 102 -22.73 -21.40 3.61
N CYS A 103 -21.58 -21.61 4.24
CA CYS A 103 -20.33 -21.95 3.55
C CYS A 103 -19.46 -22.86 4.41
N LYS A 104 -18.50 -23.53 3.78
CA LYS A 104 -17.57 -24.42 4.50
C LYS A 104 -16.51 -23.63 5.28
N GLN A 105 -16.13 -22.45 4.76
CA GLN A 105 -15.08 -21.59 5.31
C GLN A 105 -15.40 -20.14 4.99
N VAL A 106 -15.05 -19.24 5.92
CA VAL A 106 -15.11 -17.79 5.74
C VAL A 106 -13.72 -17.22 5.91
N ILE A 107 -13.29 -16.39 4.96
CA ILE A 107 -12.06 -15.60 5.07
C ILE A 107 -12.49 -14.13 5.11
N ILE A 108 -12.12 -13.43 6.18
CA ILE A 108 -12.51 -12.03 6.42
C ILE A 108 -11.36 -11.11 6.02
N THR A 109 -11.57 -10.31 4.97
CA THR A 109 -10.55 -9.40 4.40
C THR A 109 -11.01 -7.94 4.40
N VAL A 110 -11.64 -7.48 5.49
CA VAL A 110 -12.22 -6.12 5.61
C VAL A 110 -11.29 -5.10 6.28
N ASN A 111 -9.99 -5.36 6.32
CA ASN A 111 -8.97 -4.46 6.87
C ASN A 111 -9.31 -4.01 8.31
N ALA A 112 -9.17 -2.71 8.65
CA ALA A 112 -9.40 -2.16 9.98
C ALA A 112 -10.83 -2.36 10.53
N PHE A 113 -11.79 -2.78 9.69
CA PHE A 113 -13.15 -3.11 10.11
C PHE A 113 -13.29 -4.53 10.68
N ILE A 114 -12.22 -5.33 10.70
CA ILE A 114 -12.27 -6.73 11.12
C ILE A 114 -12.73 -6.91 12.58
N LYS A 115 -12.51 -5.91 13.43
CA LYS A 115 -13.01 -5.87 14.82
C LYS A 115 -14.54 -5.97 14.93
N TYR A 116 -15.26 -5.47 13.93
CA TYR A 116 -16.72 -5.53 13.90
C TYR A 116 -17.25 -6.93 13.59
N PHE A 117 -16.38 -7.83 13.14
CA PHE A 117 -16.71 -9.23 12.85
C PHE A 117 -16.20 -10.21 13.93
N GLY A 118 -15.77 -9.70 15.09
CA GLY A 118 -15.41 -10.54 16.24
C GLY A 118 -14.14 -11.38 16.05
N ALA A 119 -13.31 -11.07 15.06
CA ALA A 119 -12.09 -11.83 14.81
C ALA A 119 -11.11 -11.74 16.00
N LYS A 120 -10.59 -12.88 16.43
CA LYS A 120 -9.60 -12.97 17.51
C LYS A 120 -8.34 -12.16 17.17
N GLY A 121 -7.81 -11.39 18.11
CA GLY A 121 -6.62 -10.55 17.90
C GLY A 121 -6.92 -9.18 17.29
N SER A 122 -8.17 -8.91 16.90
CA SER A 122 -8.57 -7.63 16.29
C SER A 122 -8.56 -6.44 17.26
N GLU A 123 -8.53 -6.70 18.57
CA GLU A 123 -8.38 -5.69 19.61
C GLU A 123 -7.07 -4.91 19.51
N ASN A 124 -6.05 -5.47 18.85
CA ASN A 124 -4.75 -4.83 18.65
C ASN A 124 -4.66 -4.07 17.30
N LEU A 125 -5.76 -3.98 16.55
CA LEU A 125 -5.79 -3.29 15.26
C LEU A 125 -6.34 -1.88 15.40
N ILE A 126 -5.57 -0.91 14.90
CA ILE A 126 -5.93 0.50 14.89
C ILE A 126 -5.98 0.97 13.44
N GLY A 127 -7.07 1.62 13.06
CA GLY A 127 -7.18 2.27 11.75
C GLY A 127 -6.32 3.53 11.71
N ILE A 128 -5.48 3.64 10.68
CA ILE A 128 -4.69 4.84 10.43
C ILE A 128 -5.32 5.57 9.24
N HIS A 129 -5.63 6.84 9.42
CA HIS A 129 -6.04 7.73 8.35
C HIS A 129 -4.82 8.50 7.85
N SER A 130 -4.48 8.29 6.58
CA SER A 130 -3.47 9.07 5.87
C SER A 130 -4.16 9.92 4.80
N PHE A 131 -3.54 11.04 4.44
CA PHE A 131 -4.05 11.95 3.43
C PHE A 131 -3.11 11.96 2.24
N GLY A 132 -3.67 11.88 1.05
CA GLY A 132 -2.97 12.11 -0.21
C GLY A 132 -3.73 13.18 -0.97
N ALA A 133 -3.01 14.08 -1.63
CA ALA A 133 -3.59 15.09 -2.51
C ALA A 133 -3.01 14.90 -3.90
N HIS A 134 -3.83 15.16 -4.91
CA HIS A 134 -3.41 15.28 -6.29
C HIS A 134 -3.73 16.70 -6.74
N THR A 135 -2.80 17.32 -7.44
CA THR A 135 -3.07 18.58 -8.15
C THR A 135 -3.64 18.26 -9.52
N ARG A 136 -4.19 19.27 -10.20
CA ARG A 136 -4.23 19.23 -11.66
C ARG A 136 -2.80 19.14 -12.22
N GLU A 137 -2.68 18.84 -13.49
CA GLU A 137 -1.41 19.04 -14.20
C GLU A 137 -0.94 20.49 -13.97
N LEU A 138 0.31 20.61 -13.52
CA LEU A 138 0.95 21.90 -13.28
C LEU A 138 1.30 22.54 -14.63
N THR A 139 1.16 23.86 -14.72
CA THR A 139 1.69 24.59 -15.89
C THR A 139 3.21 24.65 -15.84
N ASP A 140 3.86 24.92 -16.97
CA ASP A 140 5.33 25.10 -17.02
C ASP A 140 5.80 26.20 -16.06
N GLU A 141 5.01 27.27 -15.90
CA GLU A 141 5.27 28.34 -14.94
C GLU A 141 5.25 27.83 -13.49
N GLU A 142 4.26 27.01 -13.14
CA GLU A 142 4.14 26.42 -11.79
C GLU A 142 5.24 25.40 -11.49
N ILE A 143 5.66 24.63 -12.50
CA ILE A 143 6.83 23.74 -12.40
C ILE A 143 8.09 24.56 -12.10
N GLY A 144 8.24 25.73 -12.73
CA GLY A 144 9.36 26.65 -12.48
C GLY A 144 9.49 27.10 -11.02
N TYR A 145 8.39 27.18 -10.27
CA TYR A 145 8.43 27.55 -8.84
C TYR A 145 8.93 26.44 -7.91
N ILE A 146 8.92 25.18 -8.35
CA ILE A 146 9.30 24.01 -7.53
C ILE A 146 10.64 23.40 -7.93
N THR A 147 11.21 23.81 -9.06
CA THR A 147 12.55 23.40 -9.49
C THR A 147 13.59 24.33 -8.87
N TRP A 148 14.50 23.78 -8.06
CA TRP A 148 15.61 24.50 -7.47
C TRP A 148 16.73 24.60 -8.53
N SER A 149 16.96 25.80 -9.06
CA SER A 149 18.04 26.10 -10.01
C SER A 149 19.40 26.22 -9.34
#